data_AF-A0A7K6RVI3-F1
#
_entry.id   AF-A0A7K6RVI3-F1
#
_cell.length_a   1.000
_cell.length_b   1.000
_cell.length_c   1.000
_cell.angle_alpha   90.00
_cell.angle_beta   90.00
_cell.angle_gamma   90.00
#
_symmetry.space_group_name_H-M   'P 1'
#
loop_
_entity.id
_entity.type
_entity.pdbx_description
1 polymer ?
#
loop_
_entity_poly.entity_id
_entity_poly.type
_entity_poly.pdbx_seq_one_letter_code
_entity_poly.pdbx_strand_id
1 'polypeptide(L)' 'MRILYQLLVVLFIMIQGAAGQYFNACLAQNGRCIPGICRRPYYWIGTCPNRLSCCKRYVKV' A
#
# COMPACT_ATOMS: atom_id res chain seq x y z
N MET A 1 27.78 -7.21 -21.37
CA MET A 1 26.68 -7.89 -20.66
C MET A 1 26.76 -7.70 -19.13
N ARG A 2 26.58 -6.46 -18.65
CA ARG A 2 26.56 -6.09 -17.21
C ARG A 2 25.70 -4.84 -16.98
N ILE A 3 25.74 -3.93 -17.95
CA ILE A 3 24.89 -2.73 -18.07
C ILE A 3 23.39 -3.04 -18.06
N LEU A 4 22.93 -4.11 -18.73
CA LEU A 4 21.50 -4.46 -18.76
C LEU A 4 20.95 -4.76 -17.36
N TYR A 5 21.72 -5.46 -16.53
CA TYR A 5 21.35 -5.76 -15.14
C TYR A 5 21.34 -4.51 -14.27
N GLN A 6 22.30 -3.60 -14.46
CA GLN A 6 22.33 -2.34 -13.72
C GLN A 6 21.12 -1.46 -14.07
N LEU A 7 20.74 -1.37 -15.35
CA LEU A 7 19.53 -0.66 -15.77
C LEU A 7 18.27 -1.28 -15.16
N LEU A 8 18.15 -2.61 -15.16
CA LEU A 8 17.03 -3.32 -14.54
C LEU A 8 16.90 -3.01 -13.04
N VAL A 9 18.01 -3.06 -12.29
CA VAL A 9 18.00 -2.75 -10.84
C VAL A 9 17.53 -1.32 -10.58
N VAL A 10 18.04 -0.34 -11.34
CA VAL A 10 17.62 1.06 -11.20
C VAL A 10 16.14 1.21 -11.52
N LEU A 11 15.66 0.58 -12.60
CA LEU A 11 14.25 0.62 -12.97
C LEU A 11 13.34 0.04 -11.87
N PHE A 12 13.72 -1.08 -11.27
CA PHE A 12 12.97 -1.70 -10.17
C PHE A 12 12.94 -0.85 -8.90
N ILE A 13 14.01 -0.14 -8.56
CA ILE A 13 14.06 0.76 -7.39
C ILE A 13 13.07 1.93 -7.58
N MET A 14 13.02 2.51 -8.78
CA MET A 14 12.12 3.63 -9.08
C MET A 14 10.64 3.19 -9.07
N ILE A 15 10.33 2.01 -9.59
CA ILE A 15 8.97 1.45 -9.61
C ILE A 15 8.48 1.12 -8.19
N GLN A 16 9.35 0.65 -7.30
CA GLN A 16 8.98 0.38 -5.91
C GLN A 16 8.67 1.66 -5.11
N GLY A 17 9.30 2.79 -5.43
CA GLY A 17 8.96 4.09 -4.83
C GLY A 17 7.50 4.50 -5.05
N ALA A 18 6.97 4.28 -6.26
CA ALA A 18 5.57 4.57 -6.58
C ALA A 18 4.58 3.61 -5.89
N ALA A 19 4.92 2.32 -5.78
CA ALA A 19 4.08 1.32 -5.13
C ALA A 19 4.09 1.42 -3.60
N GLY A 20 5.25 1.76 -3.00
CA GLY A 20 5.41 1.94 -1.56
C GLY A 20 4.62 3.13 -1.01
N GLN A 21 4.40 4.17 -1.83
CA GLN A 21 3.66 5.37 -1.44
C GLN A 21 2.18 5.07 -1.11
N TYR A 22 1.56 4.15 -1.85
CA TYR A 22 0.18 3.72 -1.59
C TYR A 22 0.05 2.83 -0.35
N PHE A 23 1.02 1.94 -0.11
CA PHE A 23 0.98 1.03 1.05
C PHE A 23 1.29 1.77 2.36
N ASN A 24 2.25 2.68 2.33
CA ASN A 24 2.62 3.50 3.48
C ASN A 24 1.50 4.48 3.87
N ALA A 25 0.73 5.01 2.91
CA ALA A 25 -0.39 5.89 3.22
C ALA A 25 -1.47 5.21 4.09
N CYS A 26 -1.70 3.91 3.89
CA CYS A 26 -2.65 3.13 4.69
C CYS A 26 -2.14 2.91 6.12
N LEU A 27 -0.89 2.45 6.24
CA LEU A 27 -0.24 2.19 7.53
C LEU A 27 0.00 3.46 8.34
N ALA A 28 0.42 4.56 7.69
CA ALA A 28 0.64 5.86 8.31
C ALA A 28 -0.64 6.46 8.91
N GLN A 29 -1.80 6.15 8.32
CA GLN A 29 -3.11 6.54 8.85
C GLN A 29 -3.64 5.58 9.94
N ASN A 30 -2.82 4.61 10.38
CA ASN A 30 -3.18 3.54 11.30
C ASN A 30 -4.29 2.63 10.75
N GLY A 31 -4.33 2.49 9.42
CA GLY A 31 -5.19 1.59 8.68
C GLY A 31 -4.53 0.23 8.43
N ARG A 32 -5.35 -0.76 8.04
CA ARG A 32 -4.91 -2.10 7.63
C ARG A 32 -5.42 -2.41 6.23
N CYS A 33 -4.57 -2.98 5.40
CA CYS A 33 -5.00 -3.52 4.11
C CYS A 33 -5.68 -4.87 4.33
N ILE A 34 -6.95 -4.98 3.97
CA ILE A 34 -7.76 -6.20 4.10
C ILE A 34 -8.29 -6.58 2.72
N PRO A 35 -8.24 -7.86 2.32
CA PRO A 35 -8.91 -8.29 1.10
C PRO A 35 -10.43 -8.16 1.24
N GLY A 36 -11.08 -7.53 0.25
CA GLY A 36 -12.54 -7.32 0.25
C GLY A 36 -12.98 -6.02 0.91
N ILE A 37 -14.17 -6.01 1.52
CA ILE A 37 -14.78 -4.84 2.14
C ILE A 37 -14.43 -4.70 3.63
N CYS A 38 -14.31 -3.46 4.10
CA CYS A 38 -14.11 -3.17 5.53
C CYS A 38 -15.36 -3.58 6.33
N ARG A 39 -15.21 -4.51 7.27
CA ARG A 39 -16.29 -4.87 8.21
C ARG A 39 -16.23 -3.98 9.46
N ARG A 40 -17.40 -3.66 10.03
CA ARG A 40 -17.47 -2.93 11.32
C ARG A 40 -16.64 -3.68 12.39
N PRO A 41 -15.88 -2.99 13.24
CA PRO A 41 -15.83 -1.53 13.48
C PRO A 41 -14.74 -0.81 12.65
N TYR A 42 -14.50 -1.25 11.41
CA TYR A 42 -13.57 -0.59 10.50
C TYR A 42 -14.31 0.09 9.34
N TYR A 43 -13.83 1.26 8.93
CA TYR A 43 -14.33 2.02 7.78
C TYR A 43 -13.29 2.12 6.68
N TRP A 44 -13.75 2.28 5.44
CA TRP A 44 -12.90 2.38 4.26
C TRP A 44 -12.26 3.77 4.18
N ILE A 45 -10.94 3.82 4.05
CA ILE A 45 -10.16 5.07 3.93
C ILE A 45 -9.35 5.16 2.63
N GLY A 46 -9.37 4.10 1.81
CA GLY A 46 -8.66 4.06 0.54
C GLY A 46 -8.42 2.64 0.06
N THR A 47 -7.63 2.49 -0.99
CA THR A 47 -7.21 1.20 -1.53
C THR A 47 -5.73 0.97 -1.31
N CYS A 48 -5.37 -0.30 -1.17
CA CYS A 48 -4.00 -0.79 -1.12
C CYS A 48 -3.68 -1.53 -2.45
N PRO A 49 -2.40 -1.73 -2.79
CA PRO A 49 -1.99 -2.60 -3.90
C PRO A 49 -2.60 -4.02 -3.77
N ASN A 50 -2.65 -4.76 -4.88
CA ASN A 50 -3.28 -6.09 -4.98
C ASN A 50 -4.81 -6.12 -4.70
N ARG A 51 -5.54 -5.05 -5.07
CA ARG A 51 -7.00 -4.93 -4.86
C ARG A 51 -7.45 -5.11 -3.41
N LEU A 52 -6.59 -4.72 -2.47
CA LEU A 52 -6.91 -4.71 -1.05
C LEU A 52 -7.58 -3.39 -0.69
N SER A 53 -8.48 -3.41 0.29
CA SER A 53 -9.08 -2.19 0.86
C SER A 53 -8.29 -1.74 2.07
N CYS A 54 -7.99 -0.44 2.17
CA CYS A 54 -7.44 0.14 3.38
C CYS A 54 -8.57 0.47 4.36
N CYS A 55 -8.56 -0.22 5.50
CA CYS A 55 -9.60 -0.15 6.52
C CYS A 55 -9.04 0.41 7.83
N LYS A 56 -9.68 1.44 8.39
CA LYS A 56 -9.29 2.05 9.66
C LYS A 56 -10.31 1.76 10.75
N ARG A 57 -9.85 1.43 11.95
CA ARG A 57 -10.74 1.19 13.09
C ARG A 57 -11.31 2.52 13.59
N TYR A 58 -12.60 2.55 13.93
CA TYR A 58 -13.13 3.67 14.71
C TYR A 58 -12.42 3.72 16.07
N VAL A 59 -11.67 4.79 16.31
CA VAL A 59 -11.17 5.11 17.65
C VAL A 59 -12.29 5.86 18.34
N LYS A 60 -12.81 5.30 19.43
CA LYS A 60 -13.74 6.02 20.30
C LYS A 60 -12.89 7.01 21.09
N VAL A 61 -12.98 8.29 20.72
CA VAL A 61 -12.36 9.42 21.45
C VAL A 61 -13.07 9.56 22.79
#